data_AF-A0A5J4R645-F1
#
_entry.id   AF-A0A5J4R645-F1
#
_cell.length_a   1.000
_cell.length_b   1.000
_cell.length_c   1.000
_cell.angle_alpha   90.00
_cell.angle_beta   90.00
_cell.angle_gamma   90.00
#
_symmetry.space_group_name_H-M   'P 1'
#
loop_
_entity.id
_entity.type
_entity.pdbx_description
1 polymer ?
#
loop_
_entity_poly.entity_id
_entity_poly.type
_entity_poly.pdbx_seq_one_letter_code
_entity_poly.pdbx_strand_id
1 'polypeptide(L)'
;MNIKRNIIFALESRKKEGKPIRENVPIRMRVIYGSNRIEFTTGYRIDVAKWDTDKQRIKNGCTNKLKQNASEINADLLKYYSHIQEVFKAFEVSDSM
;
A
#
# COMPACT_ATOMS: atom_id res chain seq x y z
N MET A 1 -18.28 -15.48 10.20
CA MET A 1 -18.73 -14.56 9.11
C MET A 1 -17.65 -14.43 8.03
N ASN A 2 -17.96 -14.17 6.74
CA ASN A 2 -16.94 -13.81 5.72
C ASN A 2 -16.97 -12.29 5.48
N ILE A 3 -15.87 -11.61 5.82
CA ILE A 3 -15.73 -10.16 5.67
C ILE A 3 -15.10 -9.89 4.31
N LYS A 4 -15.92 -9.49 3.33
CA LYS A 4 -15.40 -9.07 2.02
C LYS A 4 -14.53 -7.81 2.18
N ARG A 5 -13.25 -7.93 1.82
CA ARG A 5 -12.27 -6.84 1.85
C ARG A 5 -11.48 -6.72 0.56
N ASN A 6 -11.01 -5.52 0.28
CA ASN A 6 -10.04 -5.23 -0.78
C ASN A 6 -8.88 -4.41 -0.18
N ILE A 7 -7.64 -4.83 -0.41
CA ILE A 7 -6.44 -4.16 0.09
C ILE A 7 -5.61 -3.78 -1.13
N ILE A 8 -5.37 -2.48 -1.30
CA ILE A 8 -4.67 -1.92 -2.47
C ILE A 8 -3.51 -1.03 -2.00
N PHE A 9 -2.36 -1.14 -2.66
CA PHE A 9 -1.32 -0.12 -2.57
C PHE A 9 -1.38 0.82 -3.77
N ALA A 10 -1.29 2.12 -3.50
CA ALA A 10 -1.27 3.13 -4.54
C ALA A 10 -0.42 4.32 -4.12
N LEU A 11 0.13 5.02 -5.11
CA LEU A 11 0.75 6.32 -4.87
C LEU A 11 -0.33 7.37 -4.61
N GLU A 12 -0.02 8.28 -3.70
CA GLU A 12 -0.87 9.42 -3.43
C GLU A 12 -0.80 10.44 -4.56
N SER A 13 -1.94 10.72 -5.20
CA SER A 13 -1.99 11.76 -6.24
C SER A 13 -2.15 13.13 -5.58
N ARG A 14 -1.05 13.89 -5.51
CA ARG A 14 -1.07 15.30 -5.11
C ARG A 14 -0.74 16.20 -6.29
N LYS A 15 -1.34 17.39 -6.30
CA LYS A 15 -0.93 18.50 -7.17
C LYS A 15 -0.26 19.58 -6.32
N LYS A 16 0.85 20.12 -6.79
CA LYS A 16 1.48 21.33 -6.25
C LYS A 16 1.49 22.35 -7.37
N GLU A 17 0.89 23.52 -7.13
CA GLU A 17 0.79 24.61 -8.13
C GLU A 17 0.20 24.14 -9.48
N GLY A 18 -0.84 23.30 -9.42
CA GLY A 18 -1.51 22.76 -10.60
C GLY A 18 -0.77 21.60 -11.30
N LYS A 19 0.50 21.33 -10.98
CA LYS A 19 1.30 20.25 -11.57
C LYS A 19 1.27 18.98 -10.69
N PRO A 20 1.15 17.78 -11.28
CA PRO A 20 1.21 16.52 -10.53
C PRO A 20 2.61 16.31 -9.95
N ILE A 21 2.68 15.96 -8.66
CA ILE A 21 3.95 15.58 -8.02
C ILE A 21 4.32 14.18 -8.53
N ARG A 22 5.49 14.07 -9.17
CA ARG A 22 5.98 12.80 -9.74
C ARG A 22 7.14 12.18 -8.96
N GLU A 23 7.77 12.95 -8.10
CA GLU A 23 8.95 12.54 -7.34
C GLU A 23 8.63 12.42 -5.85
N ASN A 24 9.26 11.46 -5.18
CA ASN A 24 9.15 11.27 -3.73
C ASN A 24 7.69 11.26 -3.23
N VAL A 25 6.83 10.53 -3.94
CA VAL A 25 5.38 10.44 -3.69
C VAL A 25 5.11 9.37 -2.62
N PRO A 26 4.26 9.64 -1.62
CA PRO A 26 3.91 8.64 -0.60
C PRO A 26 3.21 7.42 -1.20
N ILE A 27 3.59 6.25 -0.69
CA ILE A 27 2.84 5.01 -0.91
C ILE A 27 1.75 4.94 0.17
N ARG A 28 0.51 4.70 -0.24
CA ARG A 28 -0.65 4.55 0.63
C ARG A 28 -1.17 3.13 0.52
N MET A 29 -1.58 2.56 1.66
CA MET A 29 -2.34 1.31 1.69
C MET A 29 -3.80 1.66 1.93
N ARG A 30 -4.70 1.16 1.09
CA ARG A 30 -6.15 1.37 1.19
C ARG A 30 -6.81 0.04 1.51
N VAL A 31 -7.58 0.02 2.60
CA VAL A 31 -8.39 -1.12 3.00
C VAL A 31 -9.85 -0.74 2.84
N ILE A 32 -10.57 -1.47 2.00
CA ILE A 32 -11.98 -1.23 1.70
C ILE A 32 -12.78 -2.46 2.16
N TYR A 33 -13.70 -2.26 3.10
CA TYR A 33 -14.60 -3.30 3.60
C TYR A 33 -15.91 -2.67 4.10
N GLY A 34 -17.05 -3.34 3.91
CA GLY A 34 -18.35 -2.86 4.40
C GLY A 34 -18.69 -1.42 4.01
N SER A 35 -18.41 -1.02 2.76
CA SER A 35 -18.55 0.35 2.24
C SER A 35 -17.65 1.41 2.91
N ASN A 36 -16.82 1.03 3.87
CA ASN A 36 -15.81 1.89 4.48
C ASN A 36 -14.50 1.81 3.72
N ARG A 37 -13.82 2.95 3.61
CA ARG A 37 -12.47 3.05 3.06
C ARG A 37 -11.56 3.66 4.11
N ILE A 38 -10.58 2.87 4.54
CA ILE A 38 -9.53 3.29 5.48
C ILE A 38 -8.24 3.44 4.71
N GLU A 39 -7.54 4.56 4.91
CA GLU A 39 -6.26 4.85 4.25
C GLU A 39 -5.13 4.92 5.28
N PHE A 40 -4.11 4.09 5.08
CA PHE A 40 -2.94 3.98 5.95
C PHE A 40 -1.72 4.62 5.28
N THR A 41 -0.89 5.30 6.08
CA THR A 41 0.47 5.68 5.72
C THR A 41 1.38 4.46 5.83
N THR A 42 2.13 4.12 4.77
CA THR A 42 3.15 3.06 4.85
C THR A 42 4.51 3.58 5.33
N GLY A 43 4.68 4.90 5.46
CA GLY A 43 5.98 5.54 5.73
C GLY A 43 6.91 5.63 4.53
N TYR A 44 6.64 4.86 3.46
CA TYR A 44 7.47 4.82 2.27
C TYR A 44 7.06 5.84 1.21
N ARG A 45 8.06 6.28 0.45
CA ARG A 45 7.91 7.24 -0.65
C ARG A 45 8.74 6.78 -1.83
N ILE A 46 8.23 6.98 -3.05
CA ILE A 46 8.91 6.57 -4.28
C ILE A 46 8.54 7.50 -5.43
N ASP A 47 9.40 7.57 -6.44
CA ASP A 47 9.10 8.30 -7.67
C ASP A 47 8.08 7.51 -8.50
N VAL A 48 7.14 8.20 -9.13
CA VAL A 48 6.06 7.59 -9.93
C VAL A 48 6.64 6.69 -11.03
N ALA A 49 7.78 7.06 -11.64
CA ALA A 49 8.43 6.27 -12.67
C ALA A 49 8.91 4.88 -12.20
N LYS A 50 9.21 4.75 -10.90
CA LYS A 50 9.71 3.51 -10.27
C LYS A 50 8.58 2.66 -9.67
N TRP A 51 7.34 3.11 -9.73
CA TRP A 51 6.17 2.36 -9.29
C TRP A 51 5.55 1.57 -10.45
N ASP A 52 5.10 0.36 -10.14
CA ASP A 52 4.31 -0.49 -11.03
C ASP A 52 2.87 -0.49 -10.50
N THR A 53 1.98 0.22 -11.18
CA THR A 53 0.58 0.41 -10.76
C THR A 53 -0.20 -0.90 -10.83
N ASP A 54 0.07 -1.73 -11.83
CA ASP A 54 -0.66 -2.98 -12.04
C ASP A 54 -0.28 -4.02 -10.98
N LYS A 55 1.01 -4.07 -10.62
CA LYS A 55 1.52 -4.97 -9.58
C LYS A 55 1.48 -4.36 -8.17
N GLN A 56 1.12 -3.08 -8.06
CA GLN A 56 1.06 -2.33 -6.81
C GLN A 56 2.36 -2.43 -5.98
N ARG A 57 3.51 -2.32 -6.66
CA ARG A 57 4.82 -2.46 -6.02
C ARG A 57 5.88 -1.60 -6.69
N ILE A 58 7.03 -1.47 -6.05
CA ILE A 58 8.20 -0.79 -6.63
C ILE A 58 8.85 -1.72 -7.66
N LYS A 59 9.25 -1.17 -8.81
CA LYS A 59 10.01 -1.88 -9.84
C LYS A 59 11.36 -2.36 -9.29
N ASN A 60 11.79 -3.55 -9.73
CA ASN A 60 13.04 -4.16 -9.27
C ASN A 60 14.26 -3.30 -9.65
N GLY A 61 15.34 -3.43 -8.88
CA GLY A 61 16.62 -2.75 -9.14
C GLY A 61 16.62 -1.24 -8.87
N CYS A 62 15.56 -0.71 -8.24
CA CYS A 62 15.44 0.71 -7.90
C CYS A 62 15.67 0.96 -6.41
N THR A 63 16.04 2.20 -6.07
CA THR A 63 16.08 2.70 -4.70
C THR A 63 15.22 3.96 -4.55
N ASN A 64 14.73 4.19 -3.33
CA ASN A 64 14.07 5.44 -2.98
C ASN A 64 15.10 6.55 -2.68
N LYS A 65 14.61 7.76 -2.36
CA LYS A 65 15.46 8.92 -2.05
C LYS A 65 16.36 8.69 -0.82
N LEU A 66 15.98 7.79 0.08
CA LEU A 66 16.74 7.39 1.27
C LEU A 66 17.67 6.19 1.02
N LYS A 67 17.85 5.78 -0.25
CA LYS A 67 18.66 4.62 -0.67
C LYS A 67 18.18 3.26 -0.13
N GLN A 68 16.92 3.15 0.30
CA GLN A 68 16.32 1.87 0.65
C GLN A 68 15.99 1.09 -0.61
N ASN A 69 16.21 -0.23 -0.58
CA ASN A 69 16.07 -1.07 -1.77
C ASN A 69 14.60 -1.37 -2.08
N ALA A 70 14.27 -1.45 -3.37
CA ALA A 70 12.92 -1.84 -3.80
C ALA A 70 12.47 -3.18 -3.20
N SER A 71 13.37 -4.16 -3.12
CA SER A 71 13.07 -5.49 -2.54
C SER A 71 12.69 -5.42 -1.07
N GLU A 72 13.41 -4.61 -0.27
CA GLU A 72 13.13 -4.42 1.16
C GLU A 72 11.78 -3.74 1.36
N ILE A 73 11.54 -2.64 0.64
CA ILE A 73 10.27 -1.91 0.72
C ILE A 73 9.11 -2.81 0.28
N ASN A 74 9.25 -3.54 -0.84
CA ASN A 74 8.21 -4.45 -1.32
C ASN A 74 7.94 -5.59 -0.32
N ALA A 75 8.97 -6.11 0.34
CA ALA A 75 8.79 -7.12 1.39
C ALA A 75 8.00 -6.56 2.58
N ASP A 76 8.25 -5.32 2.98
CA ASP A 76 7.49 -4.66 4.06
C ASP A 76 6.04 -4.34 3.65
N LEU A 77 5.80 -3.87 2.42
CA LEU A 77 4.44 -3.70 1.91
C LEU A 77 3.67 -5.03 1.93
N LEU A 78 4.32 -6.14 1.58
CA LEU A 78 3.73 -7.47 1.66
C LEU A 78 3.41 -7.87 3.12
N LYS A 79 4.30 -7.56 4.08
CA LYS A 79 4.00 -7.78 5.50
C LYS A 79 2.77 -7.00 5.95
N TYR A 80 2.64 -5.73 5.57
CA TYR A 80 1.45 -4.94 5.90
C TYR A 80 0.17 -5.56 5.32
N TYR A 81 0.22 -6.03 4.07
CA TYR A 81 -0.89 -6.75 3.46
C TYR A 81 -1.26 -8.01 4.25
N SER A 82 -0.28 -8.85 4.58
CA SER A 82 -0.49 -10.08 5.33
C SER A 82 -1.07 -9.82 6.72
N HIS A 83 -0.56 -8.82 7.45
CA HIS A 83 -1.09 -8.47 8.76
C HIS A 83 -2.56 -8.03 8.71
N ILE A 84 -2.95 -7.22 7.71
CA ILE A 84 -4.36 -6.85 7.56
C ILE A 84 -5.21 -8.08 7.22
N GLN A 85 -4.72 -8.99 6.37
CA GLN A 85 -5.42 -10.24 6.06
C GLN A 85 -5.61 -11.11 7.32
N GLU A 86 -4.59 -11.23 8.15
CA GLU A 86 -4.63 -11.95 9.43
C GLU A 86 -5.67 -11.36 10.39
N VAL A 87 -5.71 -10.03 10.51
CA VAL A 87 -6.71 -9.32 11.33
C VAL A 87 -8.12 -9.69 10.87
N PHE A 88 -8.43 -9.52 9.59
CA PHE A 88 -9.76 -9.90 9.08
C PHE A 88 -10.03 -11.39 9.33
N LYS A 89 -9.06 -12.26 9.08
CA LYS A 89 -9.22 -13.71 9.29
C LYS A 89 -9.52 -14.05 10.75
N ALA A 90 -8.87 -13.39 11.70
CA ALA A 90 -9.10 -13.59 13.12
C ALA A 90 -10.56 -13.25 13.48
N PHE A 91 -11.08 -12.10 13.03
CA PHE A 91 -12.47 -11.71 13.25
C PHE A 91 -13.47 -12.66 12.59
N GLU A 92 -13.17 -13.15 11.38
CA GLU A 92 -14.02 -14.12 10.68
C GLU A 92 -14.19 -15.44 11.44
N VAL A 93 -13.11 -15.88 12.10
CA VAL A 93 -13.06 -17.12 12.89
C VAL A 93 -13.67 -16.92 14.28
N SER A 94 -13.35 -15.82 14.96
CA SER A 94 -13.94 -15.50 16.28
C SER A 94 -15.44 -15.32 16.22
N ASP A 95 -15.98 -14.71 15.15
CA ASP A 95 -17.42 -14.56 14.93
C ASP A 95 -18.09 -15.85 14.38
N SER A 96 -17.33 -16.94 14.28
CA SER A 96 -17.84 -18.28 13.95
C SER A 96 -17.72 -19.28 15.12
N MET A 97 -17.20 -18.82 16.26
CA MET A 97 -17.23 -19.55 17.55
C MET A 97 -18.37 -19.00 18.40
#